data_AF-A0AAN8QCT1-F1
#
_entry.id   AF-A0AAN8QCT1-F1
#
_cell.length_a   1.000
_cell.length_b   1.000
_cell.length_c   1.000
_cell.angle_alpha   90.00
_cell.angle_beta   90.00
_cell.angle_gamma   90.00
#
_symmetry.space_group_name_H-M   'P 1'
#
loop_
_entity.id
_entity.type
_entity.pdbx_description
1 polymer ?
#
loop_
_entity_poly.entity_id
_entity_poly.type
_entity_poly.pdbx_seq_one_letter_code
_entity_poly.pdbx_strand_id
1 'polypeptide(L)'
;MKTKVQEETKAVCAIYQEEISALRSDRDSGEMIREIPTFYSCCASLYRARAKILPALPQTRNDIQLPDSYTKTTSGDDFLLHAAADTRKSLPSRQIIKC
;
A
#
# COMPACT_ATOMS: atom_id res chain seq x y z
N MET A 1 -24.26 14.18 -33.20
CA MET A 1 -22.82 13.87 -33.05
C MET A 1 -22.56 13.58 -31.58
N LYS A 2 -22.22 12.35 -31.21
CA LYS A 2 -21.85 11.98 -29.84
C LYS A 2 -20.36 11.67 -29.83
N THR A 3 -19.53 12.67 -29.57
CA THR A 3 -18.12 12.46 -29.22
C THR A 3 -18.10 11.82 -27.85
N LYS A 4 -17.82 10.51 -27.80
CA LYS A 4 -17.45 9.86 -26.55
C LYS A 4 -16.08 10.41 -26.17
N VAL A 5 -16.06 11.26 -25.15
CA VAL A 5 -14.83 11.61 -24.42
C VAL A 5 -14.34 10.31 -23.80
N GLN A 6 -13.38 9.67 -24.47
CA GLN A 6 -12.58 8.61 -23.91
C GLN A 6 -11.59 9.29 -22.97
N GLU A 7 -12.03 9.56 -21.75
CA GLU A 7 -11.16 10.09 -20.70
C GLU A 7 -10.18 8.98 -20.34
N GLU A 8 -8.96 9.06 -20.89
CA GLU A 8 -7.89 8.15 -20.53
C GLU A 8 -7.66 8.25 -19.02
N THR A 9 -7.82 7.12 -18.31
CA THR A 9 -7.65 7.08 -16.85
C THR A 9 -6.17 7.15 -16.50
N LYS A 10 -5.62 8.36 -16.52
CA LYS A 10 -4.27 8.64 -16.05
C LYS A 10 -4.18 8.35 -14.55
N ALA A 11 -3.04 7.83 -14.11
CA ALA A 11 -2.76 7.65 -12.69
C ALA A 11 -2.78 9.01 -11.97
N VAL A 12 -3.24 9.05 -10.72
CA VAL A 12 -3.35 10.29 -9.91
C VAL A 12 -2.03 11.05 -9.85
N CYS A 13 -0.89 10.34 -9.75
CA CYS A 13 0.44 10.97 -9.76
C CYS A 13 0.73 11.68 -11.10
N ALA A 14 0.37 11.05 -12.23
CA ALA A 14 0.58 11.61 -13.55
C ALA A 14 -0.28 12.88 -13.76
N ILE A 15 -1.54 12.85 -13.33
CA ILE A 15 -2.43 14.03 -13.37
C ILE A 15 -1.84 15.16 -12.52
N TYR A 16 -1.47 14.87 -11.27
CA TYR A 16 -0.91 15.88 -10.37
C TYR A 16 0.34 16.55 -10.97
N GLN A 17 1.23 15.76 -11.56
CA GLN A 17 2.47 16.28 -12.11
C GLN A 17 2.24 17.09 -13.38
N GLU A 18 1.30 16.69 -14.24
CA GLU A 18 0.88 17.45 -15.42
C GLU A 18 0.30 18.81 -15.02
N GLU A 19 -0.69 18.84 -14.12
CA GLU A 19 -1.35 20.06 -13.65
C GLU A 19 -0.35 21.02 -12.98
N ILE A 20 0.49 20.51 -12.08
CA ILE A 20 1.49 21.35 -11.40
C ILE A 20 2.57 21.83 -12.36
N SER A 21 2.96 21.05 -13.36
CA SER A 21 3.94 21.49 -14.35
C SER A 21 3.35 22.58 -15.25
N ALA A 22 2.10 22.44 -15.66
CA ALA A 22 1.38 23.46 -16.43
C ALA A 22 1.29 24.77 -15.63
N LEU A 23 0.86 24.70 -14.36
CA LEU A 23 0.76 25.87 -13.48
C LEU A 23 2.12 26.51 -13.15
N ARG A 24 3.21 25.73 -13.08
CA ARG A 24 4.56 26.28 -12.90
C ARG A 24 5.10 27.00 -14.12
N SER A 25 4.61 26.64 -15.31
CA SER A 25 5.00 27.29 -16.56
C SER A 25 4.27 28.62 -16.79
N ASP A 26 3.16 28.83 -16.07
CA ASP A 26 2.41 30.08 -16.10
C ASP A 26 3.14 31.19 -15.31
N ARG A 27 3.19 32.38 -15.90
CA ARG A 27 4.01 33.50 -15.43
C ARG A 27 3.46 34.16 -14.17
N ASP A 28 2.14 34.17 -14.01
CA ASP A 28 1.47 34.89 -12.92
C ASP A 28 1.32 34.01 -11.67
N SER A 29 1.23 32.68 -11.85
CA SER A 29 1.04 31.72 -10.76
C SER A 29 2.34 31.00 -10.34
N GLY A 30 3.41 31.10 -11.13
CA GLY A 30 4.65 30.35 -10.93
C GLY A 30 5.34 30.53 -9.57
N GLU A 31 5.21 31.70 -8.91
CA GLU A 31 5.81 31.93 -7.59
C GLU A 31 5.02 31.23 -6.47
N MET A 32 3.69 31.37 -6.45
CA MET A 32 2.81 30.70 -5.48
C MET A 32 2.83 29.17 -5.65
N ILE A 33 2.87 28.67 -6.90
CA ILE A 33 2.87 27.23 -7.18
C ILE A 33 4.19 26.55 -6.74
N ARG A 34 5.28 27.30 -6.57
CA ARG A 34 6.54 26.76 -6.02
C ARG A 34 6.41 26.37 -4.56
N GLU A 35 5.52 27.01 -3.80
CA GLU A 35 5.25 26.67 -2.41
C GLU A 35 4.42 25.39 -2.28
N ILE A 36 3.74 24.97 -3.35
CA ILE A 36 2.94 23.75 -3.36
C ILE A 36 3.89 22.53 -3.32
N PRO A 37 3.76 21.65 -2.31
CA PRO A 37 4.63 20.49 -2.14
C PRO A 37 4.39 19.46 -3.23
N THR A 38 5.41 18.71 -3.63
CA THR A 38 5.25 17.65 -4.63
C THR A 38 4.41 16.48 -4.10
N PHE A 39 3.76 15.74 -5.01
CA PHE A 39 3.01 14.52 -4.68
C PHE A 39 3.84 13.56 -3.80
N TYR A 40 5.08 13.29 -4.19
CA TYR A 40 5.98 12.42 -3.42
C TYR A 40 6.33 12.99 -2.04
N SER A 41 6.48 14.31 -1.90
CA SER A 41 6.71 14.95 -0.61
C SER A 41 5.50 14.78 0.34
N CYS A 42 4.29 14.95 -0.19
CA CYS A 42 3.05 14.69 0.54
C CYS A 42 2.97 13.22 0.97
N CYS A 43 3.17 12.28 0.04
CA CYS A 43 3.18 10.85 0.36
C CYS A 43 4.22 10.52 1.44
N ALA A 44 5.47 10.97 1.27
CA ALA A 44 6.53 10.72 2.24
C ALA A 44 6.19 11.27 3.64
N SER A 45 5.60 12.47 3.70
CA SER A 45 5.17 13.07 4.96
C SER A 45 4.06 12.26 5.63
N LEU A 46 3.07 11.79 4.86
CA LEU A 46 2.01 10.91 5.35
C LEU A 46 2.55 9.57 5.86
N TYR A 47 3.47 8.93 5.11
CA TYR A 47 4.09 7.68 5.53
C TYR A 47 4.93 7.86 6.81
N ARG A 48 5.69 8.96 6.93
CA ARG A 48 6.44 9.28 8.16
C ARG A 48 5.53 9.52 9.35
N ALA A 49 4.42 10.25 9.17
CA ALA A 49 3.42 10.44 10.22
C ALA A 49 2.81 9.11 10.65
N ARG A 50 2.44 8.26 9.68
CA ARG A 50 1.90 6.93 9.93
C ARG A 50 2.89 6.02 10.67
N ALA A 51 4.18 6.08 10.33
CA ALA A 51 5.23 5.31 10.98
C ALA A 51 5.44 5.67 12.46
N LYS A 52 5.02 6.88 12.90
CA LYS A 52 5.06 7.25 14.33
C LYS A 52 3.91 6.64 15.14
N ILE A 53 2.81 6.31 14.48
CA ILE A 53 1.59 5.81 15.12
C ILE A 53 1.55 4.28 15.06
N LEU A 54 1.97 3.71 13.95
CA LEU A 54 1.95 2.27 13.76
C LEU A 54 3.14 1.60 14.45
N PRO A 55 2.94 0.40 15.03
CA PRO A 55 4.04 -0.40 15.52
C PRO A 55 4.97 -0.76 14.35
N ALA A 56 6.26 -0.97 14.68
CA ALA A 56 7.23 -1.43 13.71
C ALA A 56 6.78 -2.75 13.07
N LEU A 57 7.09 -2.92 11.79
CA LEU A 57 6.82 -4.18 11.10
C LEU A 57 7.62 -5.31 11.78
N PRO A 58 6.97 -6.46 12.07
CA PRO A 58 7.64 -7.67 12.55
C PRO A 58 8.86 -8.00 11.68
N GLN A 59 10.04 -8.15 12.29
CA GLN A 59 11.27 -8.48 11.55
C GLN A 59 11.45 -10.00 11.47
N THR A 60 11.02 -10.69 12.51
CA THR A 60 11.03 -12.14 12.60
C THR A 60 9.61 -12.66 12.70
N ARG A 61 9.45 -13.96 12.42
CA ARG A 61 8.18 -14.64 12.64
C ARG A 61 7.70 -14.55 14.09
N ASN A 62 8.62 -14.60 15.05
CA ASN A 62 8.29 -14.58 16.48
C ASN A 62 7.74 -13.23 16.93
N ASP A 63 7.99 -12.17 16.16
CA ASP A 63 7.43 -10.83 16.42
C ASP A 63 5.95 -10.74 16.01
N ILE A 64 5.43 -11.72 15.24
CA ILE A 64 4.03 -11.78 14.82
C ILE A 64 3.22 -12.46 15.94
N GLN A 65 2.64 -11.65 16.82
CA GLN A 65 1.73 -12.13 17.86
C GLN A 65 0.31 -12.19 17.29
N LEU A 66 -0.21 -13.41 17.11
CA LEU A 66 -1.61 -13.63 16.79
C LEU A 66 -2.43 -13.83 18.07
N PRO A 67 -3.67 -13.31 18.14
CA PRO A 67 -4.59 -13.71 19.19
C PRO A 67 -4.83 -15.22 19.16
N ASP A 68 -5.09 -15.83 20.32
CA ASP A 68 -5.22 -17.28 20.48
C ASP A 68 -6.18 -17.93 19.47
N SER A 69 -7.29 -17.25 19.15
CA SER A 69 -8.29 -17.69 18.17
C SER A 69 -7.77 -17.82 16.74
N TYR A 70 -6.63 -17.20 16.41
CA TYR A 70 -6.01 -17.19 15.08
C TYR A 70 -4.69 -17.94 15.03
N THR A 71 -4.24 -18.52 16.16
CA THR A 71 -3.00 -19.29 16.19
C THR A 71 -3.13 -20.63 15.45
N LYS A 72 -4.34 -21.19 15.44
CA LYS A 72 -4.65 -22.50 14.84
C LYS A 72 -5.71 -22.38 13.75
N THR A 73 -5.63 -23.27 12.77
CA THR A 73 -6.69 -23.51 11.78
C THR A 73 -7.85 -24.27 12.42
N THR A 74 -8.99 -24.35 11.72
CA THR A 74 -10.14 -25.18 12.14
C THR A 74 -9.78 -26.65 12.35
N SER A 75 -8.74 -27.13 11.66
CA SER A 75 -8.22 -28.50 11.79
C SER A 75 -7.25 -28.70 12.96
N GLY A 76 -6.90 -27.62 13.70
CA GLY A 76 -5.96 -27.65 14.82
C GLY A 76 -4.48 -27.47 14.44
N ASP A 77 -4.16 -27.33 13.15
CA ASP A 77 -2.80 -27.06 12.67
C ASP A 77 -2.40 -25.60 12.88
N ASP A 78 -1.10 -25.31 12.96
CA ASP A 78 -0.59 -23.93 13.06
C ASP A 78 -1.03 -23.09 11.84
N PHE A 79 -1.59 -21.91 12.11
CA PHE A 79 -2.07 -21.02 11.04
C PHE A 79 -0.91 -20.36 10.28
N LEU A 80 0.04 -19.79 11.01
CA LEU A 80 1.25 -19.27 10.38
C LEU A 80 2.16 -20.45 10.05
N LEU A 81 2.70 -20.52 8.83
CA LEU A 81 3.72 -21.52 8.45
C LEU A 81 5.05 -20.84 8.15
N HIS A 82 6.17 -21.46 8.53
CA HIS A 82 7.50 -20.94 8.22
C HIS A 82 8.21 -21.90 7.28
N ALA A 83 8.74 -21.39 6.17
CA ALA A 83 9.33 -22.22 5.13
C ALA A 83 10.79 -22.66 5.43
N ALA A 84 11.36 -22.28 6.57
CA ALA A 84 12.72 -22.67 6.91
C ALA A 84 12.74 -24.05 7.58
N ALA A 85 13.06 -25.06 6.75
CA ALA A 85 13.47 -26.43 7.07
C ALA A 85 12.44 -27.35 7.79
N ASP A 86 12.21 -28.51 7.15
CA ASP A 86 11.58 -29.72 7.69
C ASP A 86 10.06 -29.70 7.96
N THR A 87 9.29 -29.85 6.89
CA THR A 87 8.84 -31.17 6.42
C THR A 87 7.89 -30.97 5.26
N ARG A 88 8.11 -31.70 4.16
CA ARG A 88 7.12 -31.86 3.10
C ARG A 88 5.93 -32.68 3.64
N LYS A 89 5.15 -32.13 4.57
CA LYS A 89 3.77 -32.58 4.74
C LYS A 89 3.00 -31.90 3.62
N SER A 90 2.41 -32.69 2.72
CA SER A 90 1.65 -32.15 1.60
C SER A 90 0.65 -31.13 2.13
N LEU A 91 0.77 -29.88 1.69
CA LEU A 91 -0.22 -28.84 1.98
C LEU A 91 -1.60 -29.40 1.61
N PRO A 92 -2.56 -29.53 2.55
CA PRO A 92 -3.91 -29.88 2.19
C PRO A 92 -4.42 -28.81 1.22
N SER A 93 -4.99 -29.27 0.12
CA SER A 93 -5.52 -28.48 -0.98
C SER A 93 -6.21 -27.21 -0.48
N ARG A 94 -5.78 -26.06 -1.04
CA ARG A 94 -6.29 -24.70 -0.79
C ARG A 94 -7.79 -24.69 -0.41
N GLN A 95 -8.09 -24.70 0.88
CA GLN A 95 -9.35 -24.18 1.36
C GLN A 95 -9.17 -22.68 1.50
N ILE A 96 -9.66 -21.97 0.49
CA ILE A 96 -9.84 -20.52 0.57
C ILE A 96 -10.81 -20.29 1.73
N ILE A 97 -10.33 -19.65 2.80
CA ILE A 97 -11.17 -19.17 3.89
C ILE A 97 -12.15 -18.18 3.26
N LYS A 98 -13.41 -18.59 3.10
CA LYS A 98 -14.52 -17.67 2.85
C LYS A 98 -14.80 -16.96 4.18
N CYS A 99 -14.47 -15.68 4.23
CA CYS A 99 -15.05 -14.76 5.21
C CYS A 99 -16.54 -14.55 4.91
#